data_AF-A0ABC8L278-F1
#
_entry.id   AF-A0ABC8L278-F1
#
_cell.length_a   1.000
_cell.length_b   1.000
_cell.length_c   1.000
_cell.angle_alpha   90.00
_cell.angle_beta   90.00
_cell.angle_gamma   90.00
#
_symmetry.space_group_name_H-M   'P 1'
#
loop_
_entity.id
_entity.type
_entity.pdbx_description
1 polymer ?
#
loop_
_entity_poly.entity_id
_entity_poly.type
_entity_poly.pdbx_seq_one_letter_code
_entity_poly.pdbx_strand_id
1 'polypeptide(L)'
;MEGGDALALQKQKKTGVWWDLNTCPVPAGVEAGRVVACIESALEKEMGHGCQVYIYAMGNLEYISSDLLEQIGSSGIDVLHAPRRGNDLYHCLREWSEFNPHDVANVMLISCDYTLADPCLFRLVEFTGFIAYPEDHRPLTLDRNDGQTVFVKEFVWETLLNDNMSRGEIVSKYDEPSYTCYICFDSYEACGEFVTHLKSDEHKRELRYMVPKDSEFGKPKHFCQACDYPAYDYHNFLIHTQSEEHNLKNLAEDCESRKRSPQVHLLNERNKMQSVARGK
;
A
#
# COMPACT_ATOMS: atom_id res chain seq x y z
N MET A 1 -26.88 -4.14 -51.46
CA MET A 1 -26.32 -5.50 -51.31
C MET A 1 -24.89 -5.42 -51.83
N GLU A 2 -23.83 -5.53 -51.05
CA GLU A 2 -23.66 -5.97 -49.67
C GLU A 2 -22.50 -5.17 -49.05
N GLY A 3 -22.68 -4.73 -47.81
CA GLY A 3 -21.58 -4.42 -46.92
C GLY A 3 -21.06 -5.72 -46.32
N GLY A 4 -19.75 -5.83 -46.17
CA GLY A 4 -19.08 -6.99 -45.60
C GLY A 4 -17.89 -6.54 -44.75
N ASP A 5 -18.10 -6.54 -43.44
CA ASP A 5 -17.16 -6.73 -42.34
C ASP A 5 -15.73 -6.21 -42.49
N ALA A 6 -15.55 -4.94 -42.16
CA ALA A 6 -14.42 -4.57 -41.31
C ALA A 6 -14.84 -4.86 -39.87
N LEU A 7 -14.56 -6.07 -39.38
CA LEU A 7 -14.44 -6.33 -37.95
C LEU A 7 -13.33 -5.40 -37.43
N ALA A 8 -13.72 -4.18 -37.03
CA ALA A 8 -12.89 -3.36 -36.20
C ALA A 8 -12.64 -4.19 -34.94
N LEU A 9 -11.42 -4.69 -34.76
CA LEU A 9 -10.95 -5.10 -33.45
C LEU A 9 -11.11 -3.87 -32.55
N GLN A 10 -12.22 -3.82 -31.82
CA GLN A 10 -12.43 -2.83 -30.79
C GLN A 10 -11.32 -3.09 -29.78
N LYS A 11 -10.27 -2.25 -29.79
CA LYS A 11 -9.17 -2.40 -28.84
C LYS A 11 -9.78 -2.36 -27.44
N GLN A 12 -9.64 -3.47 -26.70
CA GLN A 12 -10.18 -3.58 -25.36
C GLN A 12 -9.48 -2.57 -24.46
N LYS A 13 -10.27 -1.73 -23.77
CA LYS A 13 -9.72 -0.76 -22.82
C LYS A 13 -9.19 -1.50 -21.59
N LYS A 14 -8.02 -1.11 -21.10
CA LYS A 14 -7.42 -1.68 -19.90
C LYS A 14 -7.24 -0.61 -18.83
N THR A 15 -7.33 -0.99 -17.57
CA THR A 15 -7.07 -0.09 -16.44
C THR A 15 -6.22 -0.77 -15.40
N GLY A 16 -5.05 -0.20 -15.12
CA GLY A 16 -4.20 -0.60 -14.01
C GLY A 16 -4.62 0.15 -12.75
N VAL A 17 -4.82 -0.56 -11.64
CA VAL A 17 -5.23 0.01 -10.36
C VAL A 17 -4.14 -0.25 -9.33
N TRP A 18 -3.56 0.80 -8.77
CA TRP A 18 -2.62 0.72 -7.65
C TRP A 18 -3.33 1.09 -6.37
N TRP A 19 -3.50 0.09 -5.51
CA TRP A 19 -4.25 0.20 -4.28
C TRP A 19 -3.33 0.14 -3.07
N ASP A 20 -3.16 1.28 -2.40
CA ASP A 20 -2.31 1.42 -1.23
C ASP A 20 -3.02 0.91 0.03
N LEU A 21 -2.59 -0.25 0.52
CA LEU A 21 -3.16 -0.89 1.72
C LEU A 21 -2.82 -0.14 3.01
N ASN A 22 -1.80 0.71 3.03
CA ASN A 22 -1.42 1.44 4.24
C ASN A 22 -2.32 2.64 4.51
N THR A 23 -2.90 3.24 3.46
CA THR A 23 -3.80 4.40 3.58
C THR A 23 -5.27 4.08 3.31
N CYS A 24 -5.54 3.09 2.45
CA CYS A 24 -6.90 2.65 2.10
C CYS A 24 -7.05 1.15 2.38
N PRO A 25 -7.01 0.68 3.65
CA PRO A 25 -7.07 -0.74 3.95
C PRO A 25 -8.43 -1.36 3.57
N VAL A 26 -8.50 -2.69 3.55
CA VAL A 26 -9.77 -3.43 3.48
C VAL A 26 -10.63 -3.02 4.68
N PRO A 27 -11.87 -2.54 4.47
CA PRO A 27 -12.73 -2.18 5.59
C PRO A 27 -13.05 -3.38 6.49
N ALA A 28 -13.26 -3.10 7.77
CA ALA A 28 -13.60 -4.14 8.74
C ALA A 28 -14.85 -4.92 8.33
N GLY A 29 -14.74 -6.26 8.31
CA GLY A 29 -15.84 -7.16 7.96
C GLY A 29 -16.14 -7.25 6.46
N VAL A 30 -15.32 -6.65 5.59
CA VAL A 30 -15.44 -6.76 4.14
C VAL A 30 -14.41 -7.77 3.63
N GLU A 31 -14.84 -8.71 2.80
CA GLU A 31 -13.94 -9.65 2.12
C GLU A 31 -13.18 -8.94 1.00
N ALA A 32 -11.89 -9.26 0.80
CA ALA A 32 -11.06 -8.63 -0.23
C ALA A 32 -11.66 -8.74 -1.65
N GLY A 33 -12.26 -9.90 -1.99
CA GLY A 33 -12.94 -10.09 -3.28
C GLY A 33 -14.14 -9.16 -3.49
N ARG A 34 -14.79 -8.66 -2.43
CA ARG A 34 -15.83 -7.63 -2.54
C ARG A 34 -15.26 -6.27 -2.90
N VAL A 35 -14.08 -5.94 -2.36
CA VAL A 35 -13.37 -4.70 -2.71
C VAL A 35 -13.03 -4.67 -4.20
N VAL A 36 -12.55 -5.79 -4.75
CA VAL A 36 -12.29 -5.95 -6.20
C VAL A 36 -13.55 -5.62 -7.00
N ALA A 37 -14.66 -6.28 -6.69
CA ALA A 37 -15.90 -6.11 -7.43
C ALA A 37 -16.45 -4.67 -7.33
N CYS A 38 -16.24 -3.99 -6.19
CA CYS A 38 -16.58 -2.59 -6.02
C CYS A 38 -15.75 -1.66 -6.91
N ILE A 39 -14.43 -1.87 -6.98
CA ILE A 39 -13.51 -1.10 -7.83
C ILE A 39 -13.89 -1.28 -9.31
N GLU A 40 -14.10 -2.53 -9.74
CA GLU A 40 -14.49 -2.84 -11.12
C GLU A 40 -15.83 -2.19 -11.48
N SER A 41 -16.83 -2.29 -10.61
CA SER A 41 -18.15 -1.66 -10.81
C SER A 41 -18.06 -0.13 -10.89
N ALA A 42 -17.20 0.49 -10.09
CA ALA A 42 -17.00 1.93 -10.12
C ALA A 42 -16.34 2.39 -11.43
N LEU A 43 -15.32 1.66 -11.88
CA LEU A 43 -14.61 1.93 -13.13
C LEU A 43 -15.49 1.69 -14.36
N GLU A 44 -16.32 0.64 -14.36
CA GLU A 44 -17.28 0.36 -15.42
C GLU A 44 -18.32 1.49 -15.60
N LYS A 45 -18.77 2.12 -14.50
CA LYS A 45 -19.68 3.27 -14.56
C LYS A 45 -19.06 4.48 -15.26
N GLU A 46 -17.77 4.73 -15.03
CA GLU A 46 -17.08 5.89 -15.64
C GLU A 46 -16.63 5.63 -17.08
N MET A 47 -16.22 4.39 -17.41
CA MET A 47 -15.60 4.07 -18.70
C MET A 47 -16.49 3.31 -19.68
N GLY A 48 -17.62 2.77 -19.21
CA GLY A 48 -18.49 1.86 -19.93
C GLY A 48 -18.07 0.40 -19.81
N HIS A 49 -18.96 -0.49 -20.25
CA HIS A 49 -18.75 -1.94 -20.22
C HIS A 49 -17.58 -2.36 -21.12
N GLY A 50 -16.89 -3.44 -20.73
CA GLY A 50 -15.81 -4.05 -21.52
C GLY A 50 -14.40 -3.51 -21.24
N CYS A 51 -14.23 -2.68 -20.19
CA CYS A 51 -12.91 -2.34 -19.68
C CYS A 51 -12.36 -3.49 -18.80
N GLN A 52 -11.16 -3.97 -19.11
CA GLN A 52 -10.47 -4.94 -18.28
C GLN A 52 -9.69 -4.23 -17.18
N VAL A 53 -9.89 -4.65 -15.92
CA VAL A 53 -9.26 -4.05 -14.75
C VAL A 53 -8.18 -5.00 -14.21
N TYR A 54 -6.99 -4.47 -13.94
CA TYR A 54 -5.88 -5.16 -13.30
C TYR A 54 -5.59 -4.44 -11.99
N ILE A 55 -5.63 -5.17 -10.87
CA ILE A 55 -5.51 -4.56 -9.54
C ILE A 55 -4.22 -5.06 -8.89
N TYR A 56 -3.46 -4.10 -8.37
CA TYR A 56 -2.22 -4.29 -7.64
C TYR A 56 -2.40 -3.72 -6.25
N ALA A 57 -2.45 -4.57 -5.23
CA ALA A 57 -2.44 -4.15 -3.83
C ALA A 57 -0.98 -3.90 -3.41
N MET A 58 -0.66 -2.69 -2.97
CA MET A 58 0.70 -2.25 -2.70
C MET A 58 0.88 -1.58 -1.33
N GLY A 59 2.13 -1.49 -0.89
CA GLY A 59 2.52 -0.72 0.30
C GLY A 59 3.71 -1.32 1.06
N ASN A 60 3.94 -0.86 2.28
CA ASN A 60 4.71 -1.60 3.27
C ASN A 60 3.86 -2.73 3.83
N LEU A 61 4.18 -3.95 3.43
CA LEU A 61 3.40 -5.16 3.72
C LEU A 61 4.02 -5.97 4.86
N GLU A 62 5.14 -5.54 5.44
CA GLU A 62 5.82 -6.27 6.52
C GLU A 62 4.91 -6.47 7.73
N TYR A 63 3.96 -5.55 7.96
CA TYR A 63 3.09 -5.55 9.14
C TYR A 63 1.63 -5.82 8.80
N ILE A 64 1.33 -6.26 7.58
CA ILE A 64 0.00 -6.73 7.20
C ILE A 64 -0.09 -8.23 7.49
N SER A 65 -1.18 -8.67 8.11
CA SER A 65 -1.36 -10.09 8.48
C SER A 65 -1.30 -11.00 7.26
N SER A 66 -0.66 -12.17 7.39
CA SER A 66 -0.60 -13.20 6.36
C SER A 66 -1.96 -13.57 5.81
N ASP A 67 -2.96 -13.74 6.69
CA ASP A 67 -4.31 -14.16 6.32
C ASP A 67 -4.98 -13.13 5.39
N LEU A 68 -4.72 -11.83 5.62
CA LEU A 68 -5.23 -10.76 4.76
C LEU A 68 -4.52 -10.74 3.41
N LEU A 69 -3.19 -10.90 3.39
CA LEU A 69 -2.42 -10.96 2.13
C LEU A 69 -2.82 -12.19 1.29
N GLU A 70 -3.12 -13.32 1.94
CA GLU A 70 -3.62 -14.52 1.28
C GLU A 70 -5.05 -14.31 0.74
N GLN A 71 -5.94 -13.66 1.51
CA GLN A 71 -7.28 -13.30 1.03
C GLN A 71 -7.25 -12.35 -0.17
N ILE A 72 -6.34 -11.37 -0.14
CA ILE A 72 -6.13 -10.42 -1.24
C ILE A 72 -5.63 -11.18 -2.48
N GLY A 73 -4.55 -11.96 -2.35
CA GLY A 73 -4.01 -12.73 -3.47
C GLY A 73 -5.02 -13.73 -4.05
N SER A 74 -5.68 -14.53 -3.21
CA SER A 74 -6.71 -15.48 -3.66
C SER A 74 -7.92 -14.84 -4.33
N SER A 75 -8.10 -13.52 -4.19
CA SER A 75 -9.09 -12.73 -4.93
C SER A 75 -8.63 -12.32 -6.34
N GLY A 76 -7.46 -12.80 -6.80
CA GLY A 76 -6.88 -12.48 -8.10
C GLY A 76 -6.23 -11.10 -8.16
N ILE A 77 -5.68 -10.63 -7.04
CA ILE A 77 -4.99 -9.34 -6.92
C ILE A 77 -3.50 -9.61 -6.77
N ASP A 78 -2.69 -8.93 -7.57
CA ASP A 78 -1.24 -8.97 -7.41
C ASP A 78 -0.82 -8.15 -6.19
N VAL A 79 0.07 -8.71 -5.37
CA VAL A 79 0.49 -8.13 -4.09
C VAL A 79 1.92 -7.62 -4.18
N LEU A 80 2.12 -6.31 -3.99
CA LEU A 80 3.40 -5.63 -4.21
C LEU A 80 3.94 -5.01 -2.92
N HIS A 81 5.01 -5.56 -2.36
CA HIS A 81 5.74 -4.88 -1.29
C HIS A 81 6.58 -3.75 -1.88
N ALA A 82 6.11 -2.52 -1.67
CA ALA A 82 6.58 -1.29 -2.30
C ALA A 82 6.72 -0.15 -1.26
N PRO A 83 7.63 -0.27 -0.28
CA PRO A 83 7.74 0.69 0.82
C PRO A 83 8.38 2.03 0.42
N ARG A 84 8.92 2.19 -0.80
CA ARG A 84 9.53 3.43 -1.30
C ARG A 84 8.53 4.38 -1.95
N ARG A 85 7.22 4.11 -1.76
CA ARG A 85 6.08 4.99 -2.08
C ARG A 85 6.15 5.48 -3.53
N GLY A 86 6.20 6.80 -3.78
CA GLY A 86 6.23 7.36 -5.13
C GLY A 86 7.34 6.82 -6.04
N ASN A 87 8.47 6.37 -5.49
CA ASN A 87 9.53 5.74 -6.29
C ASN A 87 9.11 4.38 -6.85
N ASP A 88 8.50 3.52 -6.03
CA ASP A 88 8.02 2.22 -6.49
C ASP A 88 6.82 2.37 -7.44
N LEU A 89 5.90 3.30 -7.14
CA LEU A 89 4.78 3.60 -8.05
C LEU A 89 5.26 4.09 -9.42
N TYR A 90 6.31 4.92 -9.46
CA TYR A 90 6.91 5.34 -10.73
C TYR A 90 7.37 4.14 -11.57
N HIS A 91 8.01 3.15 -10.95
CA HIS A 91 8.42 1.93 -11.64
C HIS A 91 7.20 1.16 -12.17
N CYS A 92 6.16 1.01 -11.35
CA CYS A 92 4.95 0.31 -11.76
C CYS A 92 4.23 1.01 -12.93
N LEU A 93 4.09 2.34 -12.87
CA LEU A 93 3.45 3.12 -13.94
C LEU A 93 4.25 3.03 -15.25
N ARG A 94 5.58 3.00 -15.17
CA ARG A 94 6.45 2.81 -16.33
C ARG A 94 6.29 1.44 -16.95
N GLU A 95 6.35 0.38 -16.14
CA GLU A 95 6.11 -0.98 -16.61
C GLU A 95 4.73 -1.08 -17.29
N TRP A 96 3.69 -0.50 -16.67
CA TRP A 96 2.36 -0.44 -17.28
C TRP A 96 2.36 0.24 -18.65
N SER A 97 3.12 1.33 -18.82
CA SER A 97 3.27 2.05 -20.10
C SER A 97 4.04 1.31 -21.18
N GLU A 98 4.93 0.40 -20.80
CA GLU A 98 5.70 -0.41 -21.75
C GLU A 98 4.82 -1.50 -22.38
N PHE A 99 3.83 -2.03 -21.65
CA PHE A 99 2.95 -3.10 -22.11
C PHE A 99 1.57 -2.64 -22.58
N ASN A 100 1.16 -1.42 -22.26
CA ASN A 100 -0.18 -0.92 -22.56
C ASN A 100 -0.14 0.44 -23.25
N PRO A 101 -0.56 0.54 -24.53
CA PRO A 101 -0.60 1.80 -25.26
C PRO A 101 -1.52 2.84 -24.60
N HIS A 102 -1.08 4.11 -24.57
CA HIS A 102 -1.81 5.22 -23.93
C HIS A 102 -3.20 5.50 -24.53
N ASP A 103 -3.46 5.11 -25.78
CA ASP A 103 -4.75 5.32 -26.44
C ASP A 103 -5.86 4.38 -25.93
N VAL A 104 -5.50 3.33 -25.17
CA VAL A 104 -6.44 2.30 -24.71
C VAL A 104 -6.25 1.89 -23.25
N ALA A 105 -5.33 2.54 -22.54
CA ALA A 105 -5.06 2.23 -21.15
C ALA A 105 -5.32 3.43 -20.23
N ASN A 106 -5.83 3.12 -19.05
CA ASN A 106 -6.08 4.08 -17.98
C ASN A 106 -5.36 3.61 -16.72
N VAL A 107 -5.29 4.50 -15.74
CA VAL A 107 -4.71 4.21 -14.44
C VAL A 107 -5.61 4.72 -13.33
N MET A 108 -5.69 3.99 -12.24
CA MET A 108 -6.35 4.43 -11.01
C MET A 108 -5.40 4.29 -9.83
N LEU A 109 -5.31 5.32 -9.01
CA LEU A 109 -4.65 5.27 -7.71
C LEU A 109 -5.70 5.24 -6.60
N ILE A 110 -5.55 4.37 -5.62
CA ILE A 110 -6.36 4.35 -4.41
C ILE A 110 -5.43 4.58 -3.23
N SER A 111 -5.29 5.83 -2.80
CA SER A 111 -4.37 6.22 -1.72
C SER A 111 -4.61 7.66 -1.26
N CYS A 112 -4.38 7.95 0.03
CA CYS A 112 -4.24 9.33 0.52
C CYS A 112 -2.80 9.83 0.65
N ASP A 113 -1.85 9.02 0.19
CA ASP A 113 -0.43 9.31 0.28
C ASP A 113 -0.04 10.42 -0.69
N TYR A 114 0.41 11.57 -0.16
CA TYR A 114 0.77 12.72 -0.99
C TYR A 114 1.96 12.46 -1.94
N THR A 115 2.82 11.47 -1.65
CA THR A 115 3.94 11.10 -2.53
C THR A 115 3.48 10.19 -3.67
N LEU A 116 2.52 9.30 -3.42
CA LEU A 116 1.89 8.48 -4.46
C LEU A 116 0.94 9.32 -5.32
N ALA A 117 0.17 10.21 -4.70
CA ALA A 117 -0.79 11.10 -5.36
C ALA A 117 -0.14 12.36 -5.94
N ASP A 118 1.18 12.41 -6.11
CA ASP A 118 1.84 13.54 -6.78
C ASP A 118 1.53 13.46 -8.29
N PRO A 119 0.82 14.46 -8.88
CA PRO A 119 0.50 14.47 -10.30
C PRO A 119 1.71 14.34 -11.23
N CYS A 120 2.92 14.67 -10.77
CA CYS A 120 4.14 14.51 -11.55
C CYS A 120 4.40 13.05 -11.96
N LEU A 121 4.03 12.07 -11.15
CA LEU A 121 4.25 10.64 -11.44
C LEU A 121 3.44 10.20 -12.67
N PHE A 122 2.20 10.67 -12.76
CA PHE A 122 1.25 10.27 -13.79
C PHE A 122 1.42 11.05 -15.10
N ARG A 123 1.92 12.29 -15.05
CA ARG A 123 2.24 13.06 -16.26
C ARG A 123 3.27 12.38 -17.16
N LEU A 124 4.13 11.54 -16.58
CA LEU A 124 5.17 10.85 -17.32
C LEU A 124 4.64 9.70 -18.18
N VAL A 125 3.40 9.25 -17.97
CA VAL A 125 2.81 8.10 -18.65
C VAL A 125 1.61 8.44 -19.54
N GLU A 126 1.17 9.71 -19.54
CA GLU A 126 0.12 10.26 -20.43
C GLU A 126 -1.25 9.54 -20.38
N PHE A 127 -1.47 8.64 -19.41
CA PHE A 127 -2.73 7.93 -19.24
C PHE A 127 -3.83 8.81 -18.66
N THR A 128 -5.09 8.48 -18.98
CA THR A 128 -6.23 9.00 -18.23
C THR A 128 -6.19 8.46 -16.81
N GLY A 129 -6.13 9.37 -15.82
CA GLY A 129 -6.02 9.02 -14.41
C GLY A 129 -7.34 9.11 -13.65
N PHE A 130 -7.56 8.17 -12.74
CA PHE A 130 -8.59 8.20 -11.70
C PHE A 130 -7.91 8.17 -10.32
N ILE A 131 -8.54 8.75 -9.30
CA ILE A 131 -8.03 8.65 -7.93
C ILE A 131 -9.15 8.40 -6.93
N ALA A 132 -8.93 7.53 -5.95
CA ALA A 132 -9.76 7.38 -4.77
C ALA A 132 -8.93 7.60 -3.50
N TYR A 133 -9.53 8.22 -2.49
CA TYR A 133 -8.91 8.49 -1.20
C TYR A 133 -9.98 8.50 -0.09
N PRO A 134 -9.63 8.31 1.20
CA PRO A 134 -10.56 8.38 2.32
C PRO A 134 -11.16 9.78 2.45
N GLU A 135 -12.44 9.87 2.85
CA GLU A 135 -13.21 11.13 2.93
C GLU A 135 -12.45 12.27 3.63
N ASP A 136 -11.84 11.98 4.78
CA ASP A 136 -11.14 12.97 5.61
C ASP A 136 -9.69 13.26 5.17
N HIS A 137 -9.20 12.60 4.13
CA HIS A 137 -7.78 12.60 3.75
C HIS A 137 -7.55 12.82 2.25
N ARG A 138 -8.24 13.80 1.66
CA ARG A 138 -7.95 14.23 0.27
C ARG A 138 -6.50 14.71 0.13
N PRO A 139 -5.67 14.14 -0.77
CA PRO A 139 -4.29 14.57 -0.94
C PRO A 139 -4.17 16.03 -1.40
N LEU A 140 -3.43 16.85 -0.65
CA LEU A 140 -3.19 18.27 -0.98
C LEU A 140 -2.43 18.46 -2.29
N THR A 141 -1.71 17.44 -2.77
CA THR A 141 -1.00 17.47 -4.05
C THR A 141 -1.94 17.59 -5.25
N LEU A 142 -3.22 17.22 -5.09
CA LEU A 142 -4.23 17.39 -6.13
C LEU A 142 -4.58 18.85 -6.41
N ASP A 143 -4.33 19.75 -5.44
CA ASP A 143 -4.58 21.19 -5.60
C ASP A 143 -3.45 21.91 -6.34
N ARG A 144 -2.35 21.21 -6.66
CA ARG A 144 -1.23 21.77 -7.42
C ARG A 144 -1.70 22.07 -8.84
N ASN A 145 -2.09 23.32 -9.05
CA ASN A 145 -2.52 23.79 -10.36
C ASN A 145 -1.30 24.20 -11.20
N ASP A 146 -0.78 23.25 -11.98
CA ASP A 146 0.24 23.49 -13.00
C ASP A 146 -0.34 23.57 -14.42
N GLY A 147 -1.68 23.66 -14.54
CA GLY A 147 -2.39 23.81 -15.79
C GLY A 147 -2.69 22.50 -16.53
N GLN A 148 -2.36 21.33 -15.95
CA GLN A 148 -2.69 20.03 -16.55
C GLN A 148 -3.44 19.12 -15.58
N THR A 149 -4.71 18.83 -15.90
CA THR A 149 -5.52 17.88 -15.14
C THR A 149 -5.08 16.45 -15.45
N VAL A 150 -4.48 15.79 -14.46
CA VAL A 150 -4.05 14.38 -14.53
C VAL A 150 -5.20 13.44 -14.20
N PHE A 151 -5.88 13.70 -13.10
CA PHE A 151 -7.01 12.89 -12.64
C PHE A 151 -8.31 13.49 -13.15
N VAL A 152 -8.99 12.78 -14.04
CA VAL A 152 -10.25 13.24 -14.65
C VAL A 152 -11.44 13.06 -13.70
N LYS A 153 -11.27 12.22 -12.67
CA LYS A 153 -12.30 11.90 -11.69
C LYS A 153 -11.66 11.52 -10.36
N GLU A 154 -12.26 12.04 -9.30
CA GLU A 154 -11.93 11.71 -7.91
C GLU A 154 -13.09 10.94 -7.28
N PHE A 155 -12.76 10.00 -6.41
CA PHE A 155 -13.70 9.21 -5.62
C PHE A 155 -13.37 9.33 -4.13
N VAL A 156 -14.42 9.31 -3.31
CA VAL A 156 -14.28 9.02 -1.88
C VAL A 156 -14.30 7.51 -1.71
N TRP A 157 -13.27 6.96 -1.05
CA TRP A 157 -13.04 5.52 -0.92
C TRP A 157 -14.24 4.80 -0.28
N GLU A 158 -14.74 5.32 0.83
CA GLU A 158 -15.85 4.74 1.57
C GLU A 158 -17.14 4.73 0.74
N THR A 159 -17.42 5.83 0.05
CA THR A 159 -18.58 5.96 -0.85
C THR A 159 -18.47 5.03 -2.05
N LEU A 160 -17.27 4.93 -2.65
CA LEU A 160 -16.99 4.01 -3.76
C LEU A 160 -17.30 2.58 -3.35
N LEU A 161 -16.90 2.15 -2.15
CA LEU A 161 -17.21 0.81 -1.68
C LEU A 161 -18.72 0.66 -1.44
N ASN A 162 -19.33 1.53 -0.63
CA ASN A 162 -20.73 1.45 -0.22
C ASN A 162 -21.70 1.44 -1.41
N ASP A 163 -21.48 2.28 -2.42
CA ASP A 163 -22.34 2.39 -3.60
C ASP A 163 -22.29 1.16 -4.52
N ASN A 164 -21.29 0.31 -4.35
CA ASN A 164 -21.02 -0.84 -5.22
C ASN A 164 -21.10 -2.21 -4.51
N MET A 165 -21.22 -2.27 -3.19
CA MET A 165 -21.26 -3.51 -2.40
C MET A 165 -22.31 -4.54 -2.87
N SER A 166 -23.45 -4.07 -3.37
CA SER A 166 -24.57 -4.95 -3.81
C SER A 166 -24.53 -5.31 -5.29
N ARG A 167 -23.61 -4.72 -6.06
CA ARG A 167 -23.61 -4.78 -7.53
C ARG A 167 -22.56 -5.72 -8.12
N GLY A 168 -21.50 -6.00 -7.37
CA GLY A 168 -20.41 -6.85 -7.81
C GLY A 168 -20.71 -8.33 -7.58
N GLU A 169 -20.78 -9.12 -8.64
CA GLU A 169 -20.55 -10.56 -8.55
C GLU A 169 -19.07 -10.77 -8.21
N ILE A 170 -18.77 -11.65 -7.25
CA ILE A 170 -17.38 -12.06 -7.00
C ILE A 170 -16.99 -12.94 -8.18
N VAL A 171 -16.38 -12.36 -9.20
CA VAL A 171 -15.78 -13.12 -10.29
C VAL A 171 -14.37 -13.48 -9.86
N SER A 172 -14.13 -14.76 -9.58
CA SER A 172 -12.77 -15.25 -9.38
C SER A 172 -12.01 -15.09 -10.69
N LYS A 173 -11.02 -14.18 -10.73
CA LYS A 173 -10.04 -14.23 -11.81
C LYS A 173 -9.25 -15.53 -11.65
N TYR A 174 -9.11 -16.27 -12.74
CA TYR A 174 -8.43 -17.59 -12.76
C TYR A 174 -6.91 -17.47 -12.80
N ASP A 175 -6.36 -16.26 -12.81
CA ASP A 175 -4.92 -16.04 -12.79
C ASP A 175 -4.40 -16.29 -11.38
N GLU A 176 -3.33 -17.09 -11.28
CA GLU A 176 -2.65 -17.35 -10.01
C GLU A 176 -2.06 -16.03 -9.46
N PRO A 177 -2.24 -15.73 -8.16
CA PRO A 177 -1.73 -14.48 -7.61
C PRO A 177 -0.22 -14.43 -7.64
N SER A 178 0.33 -13.25 -7.97
CA SER A 178 1.75 -12.98 -7.78
C SER A 178 1.99 -12.11 -6.55
N TYR A 179 3.08 -12.41 -5.84
CA TYR A 179 3.56 -11.61 -4.71
C TYR A 179 4.96 -11.11 -5.05
N THR A 180 5.19 -9.80 -5.09
CA THR A 180 6.46 -9.23 -5.53
C THR A 180 7.04 -8.28 -4.47
N CYS A 181 8.34 -8.37 -4.23
CA CYS A 181 9.07 -7.48 -3.35
C CYS A 181 9.95 -6.51 -4.16
N TYR A 182 9.62 -5.21 -4.15
CA TYR A 182 10.39 -4.17 -4.86
C TYR A 182 11.67 -3.74 -4.13
N ILE A 183 11.90 -4.24 -2.91
CA ILE A 183 13.18 -4.07 -2.21
C ILE A 183 14.20 -5.08 -2.73
N CYS A 184 13.80 -6.35 -2.84
CA CYS A 184 14.69 -7.45 -3.21
C CYS A 184 14.64 -7.79 -4.71
N PHE A 185 13.63 -7.28 -5.43
CA PHE A 185 13.32 -7.63 -6.82
C PHE A 185 13.02 -9.13 -7.02
N ASP A 186 12.37 -9.73 -6.02
CA ASP A 186 11.95 -11.12 -6.01
C ASP A 186 10.43 -11.24 -6.19
N SER A 187 9.98 -12.32 -6.83
CA SER A 187 8.57 -12.67 -6.99
C SER A 187 8.30 -14.08 -6.44
N TYR A 188 7.10 -14.27 -5.90
CA TYR A 188 6.65 -15.51 -5.26
C TYR A 188 5.25 -15.86 -5.74
N GLU A 189 4.97 -17.15 -5.89
CA GLU A 189 3.66 -17.69 -6.25
C GLU A 189 2.84 -18.02 -4.99
N ALA A 190 3.49 -18.23 -3.84
CA ALA A 190 2.85 -18.59 -2.59
C ALA A 190 2.96 -17.48 -1.52
N CYS A 191 1.83 -17.10 -0.93
CA CYS A 191 1.77 -16.09 0.13
C CYS A 191 2.68 -16.42 1.32
N GLY A 192 2.76 -17.70 1.71
CA GLY A 192 3.58 -18.14 2.84
C GLY A 192 5.08 -17.92 2.61
N GLU A 193 5.55 -18.13 1.38
CA GLU A 193 6.95 -17.88 1.00
C GLU A 193 7.25 -16.38 1.00
N PHE A 194 6.34 -15.59 0.45
CA PHE A 194 6.44 -14.13 0.46
C PHE A 194 6.48 -13.56 1.88
N VAL A 195 5.58 -13.98 2.77
CA VAL A 195 5.57 -13.52 4.18
C VAL A 195 6.86 -13.96 4.89
N THR A 196 7.33 -15.17 4.64
CA THR A 196 8.61 -15.66 5.18
C THR A 196 9.78 -14.79 4.68
N HIS A 197 9.77 -14.41 3.40
CA HIS A 197 10.75 -13.51 2.82
C HIS A 197 10.77 -12.14 3.51
N LEU A 198 9.61 -11.50 3.69
CA LEU A 198 9.52 -10.17 4.33
C LEU A 198 10.08 -10.16 5.76
N LYS A 199 10.11 -11.31 6.44
CA LYS A 199 10.68 -11.46 7.79
C LYS A 199 12.14 -11.89 7.82
N SER A 200 12.71 -12.22 6.67
CA SER A 200 14.07 -12.74 6.54
C SER A 200 15.15 -11.68 6.83
N ASP A 201 16.34 -12.14 7.22
CA ASP A 201 17.50 -11.27 7.40
C ASP A 201 18.10 -10.80 6.06
N GLU A 202 17.77 -11.49 4.96
CA GLU A 202 18.10 -11.06 3.60
C GLU A 202 17.30 -9.82 3.23
N HIS A 203 15.97 -9.86 3.35
CA HIS A 203 15.11 -8.69 3.12
C HIS A 203 15.53 -7.48 3.96
N LYS A 204 15.76 -7.68 5.27
CA LYS A 204 16.25 -6.59 6.14
C LYS A 204 17.57 -6.00 5.66
N ARG A 205 18.46 -6.80 5.08
CA ARG A 205 19.76 -6.35 4.58
C ARG A 205 19.61 -5.53 3.30
N GLU A 206 18.79 -6.00 2.37
CA GLU A 206 18.46 -5.24 1.15
C GLU A 206 17.77 -3.92 1.50
N LEU A 207 16.84 -3.94 2.45
CA LEU A 207 16.21 -2.73 2.97
C LEU A 207 17.25 -1.72 3.50
N ARG A 208 18.28 -2.16 4.24
CA ARG A 208 19.37 -1.26 4.73
C ARG A 208 20.16 -0.59 3.60
N TYR A 209 20.28 -1.24 2.44
CA TYR A 209 20.93 -0.63 1.29
C TYR A 209 20.03 0.41 0.62
N MET A 210 18.72 0.16 0.62
CA MET A 210 17.73 0.99 -0.06
C MET A 210 17.31 2.23 0.74
N VAL A 211 17.39 2.20 2.08
CA VAL A 211 16.97 3.35 2.90
C VAL A 211 17.88 4.57 2.74
N PRO A 212 17.33 5.80 2.72
CA PRO A 212 18.11 7.03 2.76
C PRO A 212 19.02 7.11 3.99
N LYS A 213 20.27 7.52 3.76
CA LYS A 213 21.29 7.67 4.81
C LYS A 213 21.57 9.13 5.13
N ASP A 214 21.97 9.41 6.37
CA ASP A 214 22.52 10.70 6.76
C ASP A 214 23.88 10.93 6.07
N SER A 215 24.22 12.20 5.88
CA SER A 215 25.46 12.61 5.20
C SER A 215 26.69 12.50 6.09
N GLU A 216 26.52 12.50 7.41
CA GLU A 216 27.63 12.61 8.37
C GLU A 216 28.18 11.25 8.80
N PHE A 217 27.33 10.23 8.96
CA PHE A 217 27.70 8.94 9.51
C PHE A 217 27.31 7.76 8.61
N GLY A 218 26.62 8.03 7.49
CA GLY A 218 26.12 7.00 6.59
C GLY A 218 25.07 6.09 7.22
N LYS A 219 24.43 6.53 8.31
CA LYS A 219 23.41 5.74 9.02
C LYS A 219 22.03 5.98 8.42
N PRO A 220 21.11 5.00 8.48
CA PRO A 220 19.73 5.23 8.06
C PRO A 220 19.12 6.45 8.76
N LYS A 221 18.46 7.32 8.01
CA LYS A 221 17.82 8.54 8.57
C LYS A 221 16.70 8.20 9.56
N HIS A 222 16.00 7.10 9.34
CA HIS A 222 14.99 6.57 10.24
C HIS A 222 15.36 5.16 10.64
N PHE A 223 15.56 4.93 11.94
CA PHE A 223 16.06 3.66 12.46
C PHE A 223 15.54 3.37 13.85
N CYS A 224 14.99 2.18 14.05
CA CYS A 224 14.57 1.67 15.35
C CYS A 224 15.72 0.87 15.98
N GLN A 225 16.27 1.36 17.08
CA GLN A 225 17.34 0.66 17.80
C GLN A 225 16.86 -0.63 18.45
N ALA A 226 15.69 -0.61 19.11
CA ALA A 226 15.13 -1.78 19.77
C ALA A 226 14.92 -2.94 18.78
N CYS A 227 14.39 -2.64 17.59
CA CYS A 227 14.11 -3.65 16.57
C CYS A 227 15.27 -3.89 15.60
N ASP A 228 16.33 -3.08 15.63
CA ASP A 228 17.36 -3.02 14.59
C ASP A 228 16.74 -2.91 13.19
N TYR A 229 15.76 -2.00 13.05
CA TYR A 229 14.94 -1.86 11.85
C TYR A 229 15.22 -0.53 11.12
N PRO A 230 15.72 -0.56 9.87
CA PRO A 230 15.82 0.61 9.02
C PRO A 230 14.47 0.94 8.37
N ALA A 231 14.02 2.19 8.46
CA ALA A 231 12.83 2.64 7.75
C ALA A 231 13.22 3.55 6.58
N TYR A 232 12.54 3.39 5.45
CA TYR A 232 12.79 4.20 4.25
C TYR A 232 12.48 5.68 4.49
N ASP A 233 11.39 5.97 5.19
CA ASP A 233 10.99 7.31 5.57
C ASP A 233 10.30 7.31 6.94
N TYR A 234 9.86 8.49 7.37
CA TYR A 234 9.14 8.62 8.63
C TYR A 234 7.81 7.85 8.65
N HIS A 235 7.12 7.74 7.52
CA HIS A 235 5.85 7.01 7.44
C HIS A 235 6.05 5.51 7.70
N ASN A 236 7.01 4.88 7.01
CA ASN A 236 7.39 3.50 7.25
C ASN A 236 7.88 3.27 8.70
N PHE A 237 8.56 4.25 9.28
CA PHE A 237 8.99 4.19 10.67
C PHE A 237 7.79 4.19 11.63
N LEU A 238 6.75 4.98 11.33
CA LEU A 238 5.51 4.98 12.11
C LEU A 238 4.77 3.65 12.01
N ILE A 239 4.61 3.10 10.80
CA ILE A 239 4.00 1.77 10.61
C ILE A 239 4.73 0.73 11.48
N HIS A 240 6.06 0.69 11.41
CA HIS A 240 6.87 -0.22 12.21
C HIS A 240 6.64 -0.01 13.72
N THR A 241 6.75 1.21 14.22
CA THR A 241 6.67 1.49 15.67
C THR A 241 5.26 1.28 16.24
N GLN A 242 4.23 1.29 15.41
CA GLN A 242 2.84 0.99 15.81
C GLN A 242 2.50 -0.50 15.70
N SER A 243 3.36 -1.31 15.06
CA SER A 243 3.14 -2.75 14.90
C SER A 243 3.10 -3.49 16.23
N GLU A 244 2.32 -4.58 16.27
CA GLU A 244 2.28 -5.48 17.42
C GLU A 244 3.66 -6.06 17.74
N GLU A 245 4.44 -6.39 16.70
CA GLU A 245 5.80 -6.93 16.83
C GLU A 245 6.74 -5.98 17.58
N HIS A 246 6.70 -4.69 17.24
CA HIS A 246 7.48 -3.66 17.93
C HIS A 246 7.03 -3.52 19.40
N ASN A 247 5.71 -3.48 19.63
CA ASN A 247 5.14 -3.35 20.97
C ASN A 247 5.52 -4.53 21.87
N LEU A 248 5.47 -5.76 21.35
CA LEU A 248 5.88 -6.96 22.08
C LEU A 248 7.38 -6.93 22.43
N LYS A 249 8.23 -6.46 21.52
CA LYS A 249 9.67 -6.36 21.77
C LYS A 249 10.00 -5.35 22.86
N ASN A 250 9.37 -4.17 22.83
CA ASN A 250 9.55 -3.16 23.87
C ASN A 250 9.08 -3.66 25.24
N LEU A 251 7.95 -4.37 25.31
CA LEU A 251 7.47 -4.97 26.56
C LEU A 251 8.44 -6.01 27.12
N ALA A 252 9.09 -6.79 26.26
CA ALA A 252 10.10 -7.75 26.65
C ALA A 252 11.36 -7.07 27.22
N GLU A 253 11.85 -6.01 26.57
CA GLU A 253 12.99 -5.21 27.05
C GLU A 253 12.68 -4.51 28.39
N ASP A 254 11.47 -3.98 28.55
CA ASP A 254 10.98 -3.44 29.82
C ASP A 254 10.91 -4.50 30.92
N CYS A 255 10.45 -5.72 30.59
CA CYS A 255 10.42 -6.83 31.54
C CYS A 255 11.83 -7.24 31.96
N GLU A 256 12.77 -7.30 31.02
CA GLU A 256 14.16 -7.63 31.30
C GLU A 256 14.87 -6.55 32.12
N SER A 257 14.66 -5.28 31.82
CA SER A 257 15.24 -4.17 32.59
C SER A 257 14.74 -4.18 34.05
N ARG A 258 13.44 -4.47 34.26
CA ARG A 258 12.86 -4.66 35.61
C ARG A 258 13.45 -5.86 36.35
N LYS A 259 13.73 -6.97 35.65
CA LYS A 259 14.40 -8.15 36.24
C LYS A 259 15.86 -7.87 36.62
N ARG A 260 16.57 -7.07 35.82
CA ARG A 260 17.99 -6.72 36.05
C ARG A 260 18.18 -5.69 37.18
N SER A 261 17.20 -4.82 37.41
CA SER A 261 17.28 -3.77 38.46
C SER A 261 16.02 -3.66 39.35
N PRO A 262 15.66 -4.71 40.12
CA PRO A 262 14.43 -4.73 40.92
C PRO A 262 14.36 -3.62 41.97
N GLN A 263 15.52 -3.27 42.55
CA GLN A 263 15.64 -2.29 43.63
C GLN A 263 15.38 -0.85 43.16
N VAL A 264 15.74 -0.51 41.91
CA VAL A 264 15.54 0.83 41.34
C VAL A 264 14.07 1.07 41.02
N HIS A 265 13.36 0.03 40.56
CA HIS A 265 11.92 0.10 40.31
C HIS A 265 11.12 0.26 41.61
N LEU A 266 11.44 -0.52 42.64
CA LEU A 266 10.83 -0.38 43.97
C LEU A 266 11.07 1.01 44.57
N LEU A 267 12.25 1.61 44.36
CA LEU A 267 12.54 2.98 44.79
C LEU A 267 11.68 4.00 44.04
N ASN A 268 11.54 3.87 42.73
CA ASN A 268 10.73 4.77 41.89
C ASN A 268 9.23 4.68 42.19
N GLU A 269 8.69 3.49 42.46
CA GLU A 269 7.30 3.33 42.90
C GLU A 269 7.07 3.92 44.30
N ARG A 270 8.02 3.72 45.23
CA ARG A 270 7.96 4.31 46.57
C ARG A 270 8.02 5.84 46.51
N ASN A 271 8.82 6.40 45.61
CA ASN A 271 8.90 7.84 45.37
C ASN A 271 7.63 8.40 44.71
N LYS A 272 7.01 7.67 43.77
CA LYS A 272 5.70 8.04 43.20
C LYS A 272 4.58 8.01 44.24
N MET A 273 4.57 7.04 45.15
CA MET A 273 3.55 7.01 46.22
C MET A 273 3.77 8.11 47.27
N GLN A 274 5.02 8.46 47.56
CA GLN A 274 5.34 9.55 48.48
C GLN A 274 5.05 10.95 47.88
N SER A 275 5.19 11.14 46.57
CA SER A 275 4.82 12.40 45.91
C SER A 275 3.30 12.61 45.87
N VAL A 276 2.52 11.55 45.69
CA VAL A 276 1.04 11.61 45.78
C VAL A 276 0.56 11.87 47.21
N ALA A 277 1.26 11.35 48.22
CA ALA A 277 0.94 11.61 49.64
C ALA A 277 1.32 13.02 50.11
N ARG A 278 2.26 13.71 49.43
CA ARG A 278 2.68 15.09 49.74
C ARG A 278 1.90 16.16 48.97
N GLY A 279 0.99 15.75 48.07
CA GLY A 279 0.11 16.63 47.29
C GLY A 279 -1.33 16.71 47.80
N LYS A 280 -1.61 16.27 49.03
CA LYS A 280 -2.88 16.48 49.74
C LYS A 280 -2.67 17.38 50.95
#